data_AF-A0A821VEX0-F1
#
_entry.id   AF-A0A821VEX0-F1
#
_cell.length_a   1.000
_cell.length_b   1.000
_cell.length_c   1.000
_cell.angle_alpha   90.00
_cell.angle_beta   90.00
_cell.angle_gamma   90.00
#
_symmetry.space_group_name_H-M   'P 1'
#
loop_
_entity.id
_entity.type
_entity.pdbx_description
1 polymer ?
#
loop_
_entity_poly.entity_id
_entity_poly.type
_entity_poly.pdbx_seq_one_letter_code
_entity_poly.pdbx_strand_id
1 'polypeptide(L)'
;MSEIWSLGAKRLLARVNSFHQPDSSKSKCKLFVCNDQQIGWIREDAAEQLRRYPNVFVEHSDRFTLAEHLNTNESRSEAVAQVVNDMRARDCLKTLRGWRDELYLVKSAYSQPPLFKIERAATSIFGIRKYGSHVNGYVIDENGTWHMWIGKRSATKQTFPGMYDNMAAGGISHDLTPTECMAKECEEEATIPKELALEKLKAVGAV
;
A
#
# COMPACT_ATOMS: atom_id res chain seq x y z
N MET A 1 -23.09 14.63 -22.76
CA MET A 1 -22.11 14.97 -21.71
C MET A 1 -20.74 14.87 -22.35
N SER A 2 -20.12 16.01 -22.68
CA SER A 2 -18.77 16.07 -23.24
C SER A 2 -17.80 15.35 -22.30
N GLU A 3 -16.82 14.65 -22.86
CA GLU A 3 -15.87 13.88 -22.08
C GLU A 3 -15.04 14.81 -21.18
N ILE A 4 -15.45 14.93 -19.91
CA ILE A 4 -14.89 15.83 -18.88
C ILE A 4 -13.38 15.60 -18.64
N TRP A 5 -12.84 14.47 -19.08
CA TRP A 5 -11.46 14.07 -18.84
C TRP A 5 -10.58 14.27 -20.07
N SER A 6 -9.41 14.88 -19.85
CA SER A 6 -8.37 14.95 -20.88
C SER A 6 -7.89 13.55 -21.28
N LEU A 7 -7.38 13.43 -22.51
CA LEU A 7 -6.80 12.17 -22.99
C LEU A 7 -5.63 11.70 -22.09
N GLY A 8 -4.85 12.63 -21.55
CA GLY A 8 -3.78 12.35 -20.60
C GLY A 8 -4.31 11.71 -19.31
N ALA A 9 -5.37 12.28 -18.73
CA ALA A 9 -6.00 11.73 -17.52
C ALA A 9 -6.56 10.33 -17.76
N LYS A 10 -7.25 10.11 -18.89
CA LYS A 10 -7.77 8.78 -19.26
C LYS A 10 -6.66 7.74 -19.42
N ARG A 11 -5.56 8.10 -20.08
CA ARG A 11 -4.38 7.20 -20.21
C ARG A 11 -3.78 6.86 -18.86
N LEU A 12 -3.68 7.84 -17.95
CA LEU A 12 -3.19 7.61 -16.60
C LEU A 12 -4.11 6.66 -15.83
N LEU A 13 -5.43 6.90 -15.87
CA LEU A 13 -6.43 6.03 -15.23
C LEU A 13 -6.37 4.59 -15.75
N ALA A 14 -6.23 4.40 -17.07
CA ALA A 14 -6.07 3.06 -17.66
C ALA A 14 -4.77 2.38 -17.18
N ARG A 15 -3.67 3.13 -17.07
CA ARG A 15 -2.38 2.60 -16.61
C ARG A 15 -2.40 2.21 -15.14
N VAL A 16 -2.98 3.03 -14.25
CA VAL A 16 -3.05 2.71 -12.81
C VAL A 16 -4.05 1.59 -12.52
N ASN A 17 -5.05 1.40 -13.37
CA ASN A 17 -6.02 0.30 -13.30
C ASN A 17 -5.67 -0.86 -14.23
N SER A 18 -4.42 -1.00 -14.67
CA SER A 18 -4.03 -2.02 -15.66
C SER A 18 -4.30 -3.45 -15.18
N PHE A 19 -4.27 -3.69 -13.86
CA PHE A 19 -4.59 -4.99 -13.26
C PHE A 19 -6.05 -5.43 -13.45
N HIS A 20 -6.93 -4.50 -13.82
CA HIS A 20 -8.35 -4.77 -14.06
C HIS A 20 -8.71 -4.81 -15.54
N GLN A 21 -7.75 -4.56 -16.43
CA GLN A 21 -7.96 -4.60 -17.87
C GLN A 21 -8.04 -6.05 -18.38
N PRO A 22 -8.67 -6.27 -19.55
CA PRO A 22 -8.57 -7.53 -20.28
C PRO A 22 -7.09 -7.93 -20.45
N ASP A 23 -6.81 -9.22 -20.39
CA ASP A 23 -5.47 -9.81 -20.54
C ASP A 23 -4.41 -9.36 -19.51
N SER A 24 -4.84 -8.70 -18.44
CA SER A 24 -3.96 -8.37 -17.32
C SER A 24 -3.42 -9.61 -16.62
N SER A 25 -2.36 -9.43 -15.83
CA SER A 25 -1.79 -10.52 -15.03
C SER A 25 -2.76 -11.11 -13.99
N LYS A 26 -3.92 -10.49 -13.77
CA LYS A 26 -4.94 -10.96 -12.82
C LYS A 26 -5.41 -12.38 -13.12
N SER A 27 -5.56 -12.76 -14.40
CA SER A 27 -5.97 -14.12 -14.80
C SER A 27 -4.94 -15.20 -14.44
N LYS A 28 -3.71 -14.80 -14.13
CA LYS A 28 -2.60 -15.67 -13.74
C LYS A 28 -2.35 -15.64 -12.22
N CYS A 29 -3.16 -14.91 -11.47
CA CYS A 29 -3.05 -14.81 -10.02
C CYS A 29 -4.03 -15.78 -9.34
N LYS A 30 -3.59 -16.38 -8.24
CA LYS A 30 -4.47 -17.03 -7.27
C LYS A 30 -4.97 -16.02 -6.24
N LEU A 31 -6.13 -16.27 -5.65
CA LEU A 31 -6.62 -15.44 -4.54
C LEU A 31 -5.73 -15.65 -3.30
N PHE A 32 -5.57 -14.62 -2.47
CA PHE A 32 -5.09 -14.81 -1.10
C PHE A 32 -6.26 -14.57 -0.14
N VAL A 33 -6.58 -15.60 0.66
CA VAL A 33 -7.78 -15.64 1.49
C VAL A 33 -7.40 -15.89 2.95
N CYS A 34 -8.05 -15.18 3.86
CA CYS A 34 -7.92 -15.38 5.31
C CYS A 34 -9.29 -15.21 5.94
N ASN A 35 -9.72 -16.15 6.79
CA ASN A 35 -11.07 -16.16 7.39
C ASN A 35 -12.20 -15.98 6.34
N ASP A 36 -12.13 -16.73 5.24
CA ASP A 36 -13.08 -16.65 4.12
C ASP A 36 -13.19 -15.28 3.43
N GLN A 37 -12.29 -14.35 3.75
CA GLN A 37 -12.22 -13.04 3.12
C GLN A 37 -11.03 -12.97 2.17
N GLN A 38 -11.28 -12.47 0.96
CA GLN A 38 -10.18 -12.13 0.06
C GLN A 38 -9.40 -10.93 0.62
N ILE A 39 -8.10 -11.11 0.78
CA ILE A 39 -7.17 -10.08 1.30
C ILE A 39 -6.12 -9.66 0.28
N GLY A 40 -5.94 -10.43 -0.80
CA GLY A 40 -4.98 -10.10 -1.84
C GLY A 40 -4.98 -11.06 -3.02
N TRP A 41 -3.84 -11.09 -3.70
CA TRP A 41 -3.59 -11.85 -4.92
C TRP A 41 -2.16 -12.38 -4.91
N ILE A 42 -1.98 -13.67 -5.18
CA ILE A 42 -0.68 -14.31 -5.28
C ILE A 42 -0.36 -14.53 -6.75
N ARG A 43 0.73 -13.94 -7.23
CA ARG A 43 1.30 -14.24 -8.55
C ARG A 43 2.14 -15.52 -8.47
N GLU A 44 2.35 -16.18 -9.62
CA GLU A 44 3.07 -17.46 -9.65
C GLU A 44 4.51 -17.38 -9.08
N ASP A 45 5.23 -16.29 -9.32
CA ASP A 45 6.57 -16.06 -8.76
C ASP A 45 6.57 -16.01 -7.22
N ALA A 46 5.52 -15.47 -6.62
CA ALA A 46 5.30 -15.54 -5.18
C ALA A 46 4.87 -16.95 -4.75
N ALA A 47 3.93 -17.58 -5.47
CA ALA A 47 3.41 -18.92 -5.17
C ALA A 47 4.54 -19.96 -5.07
N GLU A 48 5.51 -19.93 -6.00
CA GLU A 48 6.69 -20.79 -5.96
C GLU A 48 7.48 -20.68 -4.65
N GLN A 49 7.56 -19.49 -4.07
CA GLN A 49 8.21 -19.30 -2.77
C GLN A 49 7.30 -19.75 -1.62
N LEU A 50 6.00 -19.48 -1.68
CA LEU A 50 5.03 -19.85 -0.63
C LEU A 50 4.94 -21.38 -0.43
N ARG A 51 5.05 -22.17 -1.51
CA ARG A 51 5.03 -23.64 -1.46
C ARG A 51 6.11 -24.25 -0.56
N ARG A 52 7.17 -23.50 -0.25
CA ARG A 52 8.25 -23.93 0.65
C ARG A 52 7.86 -23.87 2.13
N TYR A 53 6.72 -23.26 2.45
CA TYR A 53 6.25 -23.05 3.82
C TYR A 53 4.83 -23.60 4.01
N PRO A 54 4.62 -24.92 3.82
CA PRO A 54 3.29 -25.54 3.91
C PRO A 54 2.67 -25.43 5.31
N ASN A 55 3.48 -25.18 6.35
CA ASN A 55 3.00 -24.92 7.70
C ASN A 55 2.41 -23.51 7.86
N VAL A 56 2.62 -22.60 6.92
CA VAL A 56 2.09 -21.22 6.99
C VAL A 56 1.07 -20.97 5.89
N PHE A 57 1.36 -21.42 4.67
CA PHE A 57 0.52 -21.21 3.50
C PHE A 57 0.00 -22.54 2.95
N VAL A 58 -1.31 -22.63 2.78
CA VAL A 58 -1.98 -23.79 2.18
C VAL A 58 -2.42 -23.41 0.76
N GLU A 59 -1.92 -24.15 -0.23
CA GLU A 59 -2.28 -23.95 -1.63
C GLU A 59 -3.51 -24.80 -1.99
N HIS A 60 -4.47 -24.16 -2.64
CA HIS A 60 -5.61 -24.81 -3.30
C HIS A 60 -5.51 -24.57 -4.82
N SER A 61 -6.51 -25.07 -5.57
CA SER A 61 -6.57 -24.92 -7.03
C SER A 61 -6.56 -23.45 -7.47
N ASP A 62 -7.33 -22.59 -6.80
CA ASP A 62 -7.59 -21.19 -7.19
C ASP A 62 -7.10 -20.14 -6.18
N ARG A 63 -6.63 -20.57 -5.00
CA ARG A 63 -6.29 -19.69 -3.89
C ARG A 63 -5.16 -20.21 -3.02
N PHE A 64 -4.59 -19.31 -2.23
CA PHE A 64 -3.79 -19.59 -1.05
C PHE A 64 -4.56 -19.15 0.20
N THR A 65 -4.43 -19.91 1.27
CA THR A 65 -4.91 -19.55 2.61
C THR A 65 -3.76 -19.60 3.62
N LEU A 66 -3.99 -19.03 4.81
CA LEU A 66 -3.12 -19.29 5.97
C LEU A 66 -3.53 -20.62 6.63
N ALA A 67 -2.55 -21.33 7.20
CA ALA A 67 -2.81 -22.58 7.90
C ALA A 67 -3.77 -22.39 9.09
N GLU A 68 -4.66 -23.37 9.32
CA GLU A 68 -5.78 -23.25 10.28
C GLU A 68 -5.34 -22.99 11.73
N HIS A 69 -4.16 -23.47 12.13
CA HIS A 69 -3.63 -23.25 13.47
C HIS A 69 -3.18 -21.79 13.71
N LEU A 70 -3.01 -21.00 12.66
CA LEU A 70 -2.73 -19.56 12.73
C LEU A 70 -4.06 -18.80 12.89
N ASN A 71 -4.65 -18.91 14.08
CA ASN A 71 -6.02 -18.47 14.37
C ASN A 71 -6.12 -17.10 15.08
N THR A 72 -5.00 -16.44 15.36
CA THR A 72 -4.94 -15.09 15.93
C THR A 72 -4.22 -14.11 15.02
N ASN A 73 -4.48 -12.82 15.18
CA ASN A 73 -3.76 -11.79 14.42
C ASN A 73 -2.24 -11.87 14.69
N GLU A 74 -1.87 -12.17 15.92
CA GLU A 74 -0.49 -12.26 16.39
C GLU A 74 0.22 -13.48 15.79
N SER A 75 -0.37 -14.67 15.87
CA SER A 75 0.22 -15.91 15.31
C SER A 75 0.41 -15.80 13.79
N ARG A 76 -0.56 -15.22 13.08
CA ARG A 76 -0.45 -14.94 11.64
C ARG A 76 0.67 -13.94 11.34
N SER A 77 0.73 -12.84 12.10
CA SER A 77 1.75 -11.81 11.92
C SER A 77 3.15 -12.39 12.10
N GLU A 78 3.36 -13.19 13.15
CA GLU A 78 4.65 -13.81 13.44
C GLU A 78 5.04 -14.83 12.38
N ALA A 79 4.14 -15.76 12.03
CA ALA A 79 4.42 -16.78 11.02
C ALA A 79 4.73 -16.17 9.65
N VAL A 80 3.93 -15.19 9.21
CA VAL A 80 4.18 -14.49 7.93
C VAL A 80 5.48 -13.69 7.99
N ALA A 81 5.79 -13.03 9.12
CA ALA A 81 7.04 -12.29 9.29
C ALA A 81 8.27 -13.20 9.22
N GLN A 82 8.22 -14.39 9.83
CA GLN A 82 9.31 -15.37 9.74
C GLN A 82 9.56 -15.79 8.29
N VAL A 83 8.51 -16.13 7.55
CA VAL A 83 8.61 -16.51 6.13
C VAL A 83 9.18 -15.38 5.28
N VAL A 84 8.66 -14.17 5.46
CA VAL A 84 9.09 -12.99 4.69
C VAL A 84 10.55 -12.62 5.00
N ASN A 85 11.01 -12.78 6.24
CA ASN A 85 12.40 -12.56 6.61
C ASN A 85 13.34 -13.60 5.99
N ASP A 86 12.94 -14.88 5.97
CA ASP A 86 13.73 -15.92 5.30
C ASP A 86 13.81 -15.66 3.78
N MET A 87 12.69 -15.31 3.14
CA MET A 87 12.68 -14.90 1.74
C MET A 87 13.60 -13.70 1.46
N ARG A 88 13.64 -12.72 2.37
CA ARG A 88 14.54 -11.57 2.29
C ARG A 88 16.00 -11.99 2.42
N ALA A 89 16.31 -12.84 3.39
CA ALA A 89 17.67 -13.35 3.60
C ALA A 89 18.19 -14.14 2.40
N ARG A 90 17.31 -14.87 1.71
CA ARG A 90 17.61 -15.59 0.46
C ARG A 90 17.57 -14.70 -0.79
N ASP A 91 17.25 -13.42 -0.67
CA ASP A 91 17.10 -12.44 -1.76
C ASP A 91 16.24 -12.97 -2.93
N CYS A 92 15.19 -13.74 -2.64
CA CYS A 92 14.45 -14.46 -3.67
C CYS A 92 13.46 -13.59 -4.45
N LEU A 93 13.04 -12.45 -3.87
CA LEU A 93 12.09 -11.52 -4.48
C LEU A 93 12.62 -10.09 -4.34
N LYS A 94 12.89 -9.43 -5.48
CA LYS A 94 13.48 -8.08 -5.55
C LYS A 94 12.73 -7.04 -4.68
N THR A 95 11.42 -7.20 -4.53
CA THR A 95 10.57 -6.33 -3.72
C THR A 95 11.05 -6.24 -2.26
N LEU A 96 11.57 -7.33 -1.69
CA LEU A 96 12.03 -7.39 -0.29
C LEU A 96 13.30 -6.58 -0.03
N ARG A 97 14.01 -6.16 -1.08
CA ARG A 97 15.15 -5.23 -0.96
C ARG A 97 14.71 -3.83 -0.52
N GLY A 98 13.43 -3.48 -0.73
CA GLY A 98 12.85 -2.21 -0.32
C GLY A 98 12.29 -2.21 1.11
N TRP A 99 12.92 -2.98 2.01
CA TRP A 99 12.54 -3.10 3.43
C TRP A 99 12.56 -1.74 4.13
N ARG A 100 11.59 -1.50 5.02
CA ARG A 100 11.45 -0.21 5.72
C ARG A 100 11.26 -0.31 7.23
N ASP A 101 11.21 -1.53 7.77
CA ASP A 101 10.87 -1.75 9.18
C ASP A 101 9.53 -1.09 9.55
N GLU A 102 8.55 -1.18 8.64
CA GLU A 102 7.29 -0.45 8.72
C GLU A 102 6.12 -1.40 8.47
N LEU A 103 5.45 -1.80 9.55
CA LEU A 103 4.33 -2.73 9.46
C LEU A 103 3.07 -2.04 8.96
N TYR A 104 2.34 -2.72 8.09
CA TYR A 104 0.99 -2.36 7.63
C TYR A 104 -0.04 -3.34 8.16
N LEU A 105 -1.27 -2.87 8.35
CA LEU A 105 -2.42 -3.75 8.64
C LEU A 105 -2.91 -4.44 7.37
N VAL A 106 -3.06 -5.75 7.42
CA VAL A 106 -3.77 -6.53 6.40
C VAL A 106 -5.24 -6.59 6.76
N LYS A 107 -6.09 -6.09 5.85
CA LYS A 107 -7.55 -6.02 6.01
C LYS A 107 -8.24 -6.43 4.71
N SER A 108 -9.45 -6.97 4.80
CA SER A 108 -10.30 -7.24 3.63
C SER A 108 -10.88 -5.95 3.01
N ALA A 109 -11.19 -4.96 3.86
CA ALA A 109 -11.51 -3.59 3.47
C ALA A 109 -11.09 -2.60 4.57
N TYR A 110 -11.07 -1.30 4.26
CA TYR A 110 -10.48 -0.29 5.16
C TYR A 110 -11.16 -0.25 6.54
N SER A 111 -12.50 -0.33 6.54
CA SER A 111 -13.35 -0.32 7.72
C SER A 111 -13.42 -1.67 8.45
N GLN A 112 -12.80 -2.72 7.91
CA GLN A 112 -12.81 -4.04 8.53
C GLN A 112 -11.69 -4.16 9.57
N PRO A 113 -11.87 -5.02 10.59
CA PRO A 113 -10.81 -5.32 11.55
C PRO A 113 -9.55 -5.84 10.84
N PRO A 114 -8.35 -5.56 11.38
CA PRO A 114 -7.12 -6.16 10.88
C PRO A 114 -7.12 -7.67 11.11
N LEU A 115 -6.57 -8.40 10.14
CA LEU A 115 -6.42 -9.86 10.17
C LEU A 115 -5.01 -10.29 10.60
N PHE A 116 -4.01 -9.45 10.34
CA PHE A 116 -2.62 -9.55 10.79
C PHE A 116 -1.82 -8.31 10.33
N LYS A 117 -0.56 -8.22 10.73
CA LYS A 117 0.40 -7.19 10.32
C LYS A 117 1.45 -7.80 9.39
N ILE A 118 1.91 -7.02 8.41
CA ILE A 118 2.98 -7.44 7.49
C ILE A 118 3.89 -6.27 7.19
N GLU A 119 5.17 -6.55 6.95
CA GLU A 119 6.10 -5.53 6.46
C GLU A 119 5.63 -4.91 5.14
N ARG A 120 5.70 -3.58 5.06
CA ARG A 120 5.35 -2.76 3.90
C ARG A 120 5.96 -3.28 2.61
N ALA A 121 7.25 -3.64 2.60
CA ALA A 121 7.91 -4.19 1.41
C ALA A 121 7.28 -5.50 0.93
N ALA A 122 6.77 -6.33 1.84
CA ALA A 122 6.20 -7.64 1.50
C ALA A 122 4.76 -7.55 0.99
N THR A 123 4.01 -6.48 1.27
CA THR A 123 2.60 -6.32 0.86
C THR A 123 2.33 -6.64 -0.61
N SER A 124 3.20 -6.23 -1.54
CA SER A 124 3.01 -6.47 -2.98
C SER A 124 3.30 -7.91 -3.41
N ILE A 125 4.00 -8.71 -2.61
CA ILE A 125 4.17 -10.15 -2.86
C ILE A 125 2.81 -10.85 -2.74
N PHE A 126 2.03 -10.42 -1.76
CA PHE A 126 0.73 -10.98 -1.42
C PHE A 126 -0.44 -10.23 -2.08
N GLY A 127 -0.16 -9.24 -2.94
CA GLY A 127 -1.18 -8.41 -3.58
C GLY A 127 -2.11 -7.71 -2.58
N ILE A 128 -1.58 -7.37 -1.39
CA ILE A 128 -2.37 -6.76 -0.31
C ILE A 128 -2.72 -5.32 -0.67
N ARG A 129 -3.96 -4.94 -0.37
CA ARG A 129 -4.40 -3.55 -0.47
C ARG A 129 -3.63 -2.70 0.54
N LYS A 130 -2.94 -1.68 0.04
CA LYS A 130 -2.24 -0.68 0.85
C LYS A 130 -3.09 0.57 0.99
N TYR A 131 -2.93 1.24 2.12
CA TYR A 131 -3.53 2.54 2.37
C TYR A 131 -2.43 3.58 2.54
N GLY A 132 -2.73 4.78 2.06
CA GLY A 132 -1.87 5.94 2.18
C GLY A 132 -2.72 7.18 2.28
N SER A 133 -2.11 8.28 2.64
CA SER A 133 -2.77 9.58 2.66
C SER A 133 -1.90 10.60 1.93
N HIS A 134 -2.56 11.58 1.32
CA HIS A 134 -1.94 12.54 0.41
C HIS A 134 -2.53 13.93 0.70
N VAL A 135 -1.66 14.93 0.83
CA VAL A 135 -2.07 16.31 1.16
C VAL A 135 -1.98 17.21 -0.08
N ASN A 136 -3.11 17.79 -0.44
CA ASN A 136 -3.17 18.86 -1.43
C ASN A 136 -3.00 20.21 -0.71
N GLY A 137 -1.77 20.70 -0.62
CA GLY A 137 -1.47 22.01 -0.03
C GLY A 137 -1.63 23.12 -1.06
N TYR A 138 -2.43 24.14 -0.75
CA TYR A 138 -2.67 25.26 -1.64
C TYR A 138 -2.82 26.58 -0.88
N VAL A 139 -2.63 27.69 -1.60
CA VAL A 139 -2.93 29.05 -1.15
C VAL A 139 -3.70 29.78 -2.24
N ILE A 140 -4.46 30.80 -1.84
CA ILE A 140 -5.16 31.69 -2.77
C ILE A 140 -4.54 33.08 -2.58
N ASP A 141 -4.06 33.68 -3.66
CA ASP A 141 -3.48 35.02 -3.62
C ASP A 141 -4.56 36.12 -3.44
N GLU A 142 -4.14 37.36 -3.27
CA GLU A 142 -5.03 38.51 -3.10
C GLU A 142 -5.97 38.75 -4.30
N ASN A 143 -5.61 38.23 -5.48
CA ASN A 143 -6.40 38.32 -6.70
C ASN A 143 -7.38 37.14 -6.88
N GLY A 144 -7.38 36.17 -5.96
CA GLY A 144 -8.19 34.95 -6.05
C GLY A 144 -7.56 33.82 -6.87
N THR A 145 -6.28 33.93 -7.25
CA THR A 145 -5.55 32.89 -8.00
C THR A 145 -5.12 31.77 -7.08
N TRP A 146 -5.36 30.53 -7.50
CA TRP A 146 -4.97 29.34 -6.77
C TRP A 146 -3.53 28.92 -7.08
N HIS A 147 -2.75 28.68 -6.04
CA HIS A 147 -1.40 28.11 -6.13
C HIS A 147 -1.34 26.82 -5.33
N MET A 148 -0.71 25.78 -5.89
CA MET A 148 -0.55 24.48 -5.23
C MET A 148 0.93 24.20 -4.98
N TRP A 149 1.25 23.74 -3.78
CA TRP A 149 2.58 23.25 -3.43
C TRP A 149 2.78 21.85 -4.01
N ILE A 150 3.83 21.69 -4.82
CA ILE A 150 4.21 20.43 -5.44
C ILE A 150 5.56 20.01 -4.87
N GLY A 151 5.60 18.84 -4.22
CA GLY A 151 6.83 18.25 -3.72
C GLY A 151 7.69 17.73 -4.87
N LYS A 152 9.01 17.83 -4.75
CA LYS A 152 9.93 17.08 -5.61
C LYS A 152 10.65 16.05 -4.76
N ARG A 153 10.44 14.77 -5.06
CA ARG A 153 11.01 13.66 -4.29
C ARG A 153 12.54 13.70 -4.35
N SER A 154 13.18 13.48 -3.20
CA SER A 154 14.64 13.34 -3.14
C SER A 154 15.15 12.28 -4.13
N ALA A 155 16.32 12.54 -4.73
CA ALA A 155 17.01 11.59 -5.60
C ALA A 155 17.37 10.27 -4.89
N THR A 156 17.39 10.26 -3.55
CA THR A 156 17.71 9.07 -2.74
C THR A 156 16.48 8.29 -2.30
N LYS A 157 15.24 8.73 -2.59
CA LYS A 157 14.04 7.96 -2.25
C LYS A 157 14.06 6.62 -3.01
N GLN A 158 13.82 5.53 -2.28
CA GLN A 158 13.81 4.16 -2.84
C GLN A 158 12.79 3.98 -3.98
N THR A 159 11.66 4.70 -3.93
CA THR A 159 10.61 4.65 -4.93
C THR A 159 10.43 6.02 -5.57
N PHE A 160 10.41 6.03 -6.91
CA PHE A 160 10.16 7.21 -7.74
C PHE A 160 11.09 8.41 -7.42
N PRO A 161 12.42 8.23 -7.39
CA PRO A 161 13.35 9.31 -7.09
C PRO A 161 13.25 10.44 -8.13
N GLY A 162 13.28 11.70 -7.66
CA GLY A 162 13.26 12.89 -8.51
C GLY A 162 11.91 13.26 -9.14
N MET A 163 10.88 12.43 -8.97
CA MET A 163 9.54 12.70 -9.49
C MET A 163 8.81 13.77 -8.67
N TYR A 164 7.84 14.43 -9.29
CA TYR A 164 6.92 15.33 -8.58
C TYR A 164 5.88 14.54 -7.77
N ASP A 165 5.43 15.12 -6.67
CA ASP A 165 4.52 14.51 -5.70
C ASP A 165 3.56 15.55 -5.11
N ASN A 166 2.63 15.11 -4.28
CA ASN A 166 1.85 15.99 -3.41
C ASN A 166 2.76 16.80 -2.47
N MET A 167 2.20 17.78 -1.76
CA MET A 167 2.97 18.56 -0.77
C MET A 167 3.56 17.66 0.32
N ALA A 168 2.77 16.69 0.78
CA ALA A 168 3.19 15.60 1.66
C ALA A 168 2.37 14.35 1.30
N ALA A 169 2.99 13.17 1.32
CA ALA A 169 2.30 11.91 1.05
C ALA A 169 3.01 10.71 1.67
N GLY A 170 2.25 9.84 2.32
CA GLY A 170 2.81 8.68 2.98
C GLY A 170 1.88 7.49 3.08
N GLY A 171 2.49 6.37 3.47
CA GLY A 171 1.80 5.15 3.79
C GLY A 171 1.18 5.21 5.17
N ILE A 172 -0.01 4.64 5.35
CA ILE A 172 -0.59 4.50 6.69
C ILE A 172 0.00 3.24 7.33
N SER A 173 0.91 3.43 8.29
CA SER A 173 1.49 2.37 9.10
C SER A 173 0.46 1.78 10.06
N HIS A 174 0.79 0.64 10.67
CA HIS A 174 -0.16 -0.16 11.43
C HIS A 174 -0.70 0.51 12.72
N ASP A 175 0.00 1.53 13.19
CA ASP A 175 -0.17 2.24 14.45
C ASP A 175 -0.73 3.65 14.28
N LEU A 176 -1.07 4.05 13.04
CA LEU A 176 -1.56 5.39 12.74
C LEU A 176 -2.95 5.36 12.09
N THR A 177 -3.77 6.34 12.45
CA THR A 177 -4.93 6.76 11.65
C THR A 177 -4.48 7.57 10.42
N PRO A 178 -5.35 7.78 9.41
CA PRO A 178 -5.02 8.65 8.27
C PRO A 178 -4.59 10.06 8.69
N THR A 179 -5.27 10.63 9.69
CA THR A 179 -4.98 11.99 10.15
C THR A 179 -3.63 12.06 10.87
N GLU A 180 -3.31 11.09 11.72
CA GLU A 180 -2.01 11.03 12.39
C GLU A 180 -0.88 10.77 11.39
N CYS A 181 -1.09 9.88 10.41
CA CYS A 181 -0.18 9.68 9.28
C CYS A 181 0.06 11.01 8.56
N MET A 182 -0.98 11.78 8.23
CA MET A 182 -0.80 13.06 7.54
C MET A 182 -0.12 14.12 8.39
N ALA A 183 -0.39 14.20 9.68
CA ALA A 183 0.34 15.10 10.56
C ALA A 183 1.84 14.76 10.60
N LYS A 184 2.18 13.46 10.70
CA LYS A 184 3.56 12.97 10.63
C LYS A 184 4.24 13.31 9.30
N GLU A 185 3.62 12.98 8.17
CA GLU A 185 4.23 13.22 6.85
C GLU A 185 4.34 14.72 6.52
N CYS A 186 3.39 15.54 6.96
CA CYS A 186 3.49 17.00 6.86
C CYS A 186 4.72 17.56 7.59
N GLU A 187 5.02 17.05 8.78
CA GLU A 187 6.20 17.45 9.54
C GLU A 187 7.48 16.98 8.86
N GLU A 188 7.54 15.70 8.49
CA GLU A 188 8.75 15.08 7.94
C GLU A 188 9.08 15.55 6.51
N GLU A 189 8.08 15.76 5.66
CA GLU A 189 8.28 16.03 4.22
C GLU A 189 8.06 17.50 3.85
N ALA A 190 7.26 18.26 4.62
CA ALA A 190 6.92 19.65 4.32
C ALA A 190 7.30 20.63 5.44
N THR A 191 7.93 20.16 6.54
CA THR A 191 8.30 21.01 7.69
C THR A 191 7.09 21.76 8.29
N ILE A 192 5.90 21.19 8.18
CA ILE A 192 4.68 21.73 8.78
C ILE A 192 4.52 21.09 10.16
N PRO A 193 4.51 21.86 11.27
CA PRO A 193 4.34 21.31 12.61
C PRO A 193 3.08 20.44 12.72
N LYS A 194 3.19 19.30 13.43
CA LYS A 194 2.08 18.36 13.60
C LYS A 194 0.82 19.02 14.13
N GLU A 195 0.94 19.90 15.10
CA GLU A 195 -0.19 20.58 15.74
C GLU A 195 -0.94 21.46 14.73
N LEU A 196 -0.20 22.19 13.88
CA LEU A 196 -0.78 22.99 12.82
C LEU A 196 -1.43 22.11 11.74
N ALA A 197 -0.77 21.00 11.38
CA ALA A 197 -1.34 20.05 10.43
C ALA A 197 -2.67 19.47 10.96
N LEU A 198 -2.71 19.03 12.23
CA LEU A 198 -3.91 18.50 12.86
C LEU A 198 -5.05 19.53 12.93
N GLU A 199 -4.74 20.81 13.13
CA GLU A 199 -5.73 21.88 13.14
C GLU A 199 -6.31 22.16 11.73
N LYS A 200 -5.46 22.13 10.70
CA LYS A 200 -5.83 22.62 9.36
C LYS A 200 -6.24 21.53 8.37
N LEU A 201 -5.82 20.28 8.57
CA LEU A 201 -6.12 19.18 7.66
C LEU A 201 -7.64 18.94 7.58
N LYS A 202 -8.14 18.82 6.35
CA LYS A 202 -9.54 18.50 6.07
C LYS A 202 -9.61 17.29 5.16
N ALA A 203 -10.37 16.28 5.57
CA ALA A 203 -10.63 15.10 4.74
C ALA A 203 -11.53 15.49 3.56
N VAL A 204 -11.11 15.15 2.34
CA VAL A 204 -11.83 15.49 1.10
C VAL A 204 -12.27 14.27 0.29
N GLY A 205 -12.03 13.06 0.79
CA GLY A 205 -12.44 11.81 0.16
C GLY A 205 -11.34 10.75 0.13
N ALA A 206 -11.61 9.66 -0.60
CA ALA A 206 -10.69 8.57 -0.88
C ALA A 206 -10.98 8.00 -2.28
N VAL A 207 -10.02 7.25 -2.83
CA VAL A 207 -10.09 6.60 -4.16
C VAL A 207 -9.94 5.09 -4.06
#